data_AF-A0A2A3LFN5-F1
#
_entry.id   AF-A0A2A3LFN5-F1
#
_cell.length_a   1.000
_cell.length_b   1.000
_cell.length_c   1.000
_cell.angle_alpha   90.00
_cell.angle_beta   90.00
_cell.angle_gamma   90.00
#
_symmetry.space_group_name_H-M   'P 1'
#
loop_
_entity.id
_entity.type
_entity.pdbx_description
1 polymer ?
#
loop_
_entity_poly.entity_id
_entity_poly.type
_entity_poly.pdbx_seq_one_letter_code
_entity_poly.pdbx_strand_id
1 'polypeptide(L)'
;MTSDWNPWRFVAHDARYDDHAEAARTVREAVSSTVNTWVDLDHSALVELSGGLDSSIVAISLQGRDSHVALCSLKTPIAGTDERIYAQQVADQLQLPLDVLDLGVEDVTVDPLPPPSSVAPRMGVLQHAVSDVLAAAGKRHQVNSHLSGAGGDTVFCYLSNASPAVDALRTRGLAA
;
A
#
# COMPACT_ATOMS: atom_id res chain seq x y z
N MET A 1 -12.28 28.57 7.09
CA MET A 1 -11.09 28.15 6.31
C MET A 1 -11.61 27.39 5.10
N THR A 2 -11.31 27.84 3.90
CA THR A 2 -11.58 27.07 2.68
C THR A 2 -10.55 25.95 2.59
N SER A 3 -11.01 24.70 2.46
CA SER A 3 -10.10 23.57 2.28
C SER A 3 -9.58 23.60 0.85
N ASP A 4 -8.26 23.70 0.67
CA ASP A 4 -7.61 23.66 -0.65
C ASP A 4 -7.75 22.27 -1.32
N TRP A 5 -8.08 21.24 -0.54
CA TRP A 5 -8.36 19.90 -1.02
C TRP A 5 -9.70 19.37 -0.49
N ASN A 6 -10.50 18.76 -1.35
CA ASN A 6 -11.76 18.11 -0.97
C ASN A 6 -12.04 16.90 -1.88
N PRO A 7 -12.06 15.67 -1.35
CA PRO A 7 -12.27 14.46 -2.15
C PRO A 7 -13.66 14.41 -2.79
N TRP A 8 -14.66 15.06 -2.18
CA TRP A 8 -16.04 15.08 -2.68
C TRP A 8 -16.19 15.76 -4.04
N ARG A 9 -15.22 16.60 -4.43
CA ARG A 9 -15.19 17.20 -5.78
C ARG A 9 -14.86 16.20 -6.88
N PHE A 10 -14.22 15.08 -6.55
CA PHE A 10 -13.74 14.09 -7.51
C PHE A 10 -14.61 12.83 -7.59
N VAL A 11 -15.57 12.69 -6.66
CA VAL A 11 -16.54 11.56 -6.64
C VAL A 11 -17.98 12.00 -6.91
N ALA A 12 -18.15 13.28 -7.27
CA ALA A 12 -19.41 13.85 -7.72
C ALA A 12 -19.91 13.12 -8.99
N HIS A 13 -21.23 13.14 -9.22
CA HIS A 13 -21.85 12.36 -10.29
C HIS A 13 -21.28 12.65 -11.68
N ASP A 14 -20.97 13.92 -11.95
CA ASP A 14 -20.36 14.43 -13.19
C ASP A 14 -18.87 14.06 -13.35
N ALA A 15 -18.21 13.64 -12.27
CA ALA A 15 -16.82 13.20 -12.26
C ALA A 15 -16.66 11.68 -12.35
N ARG A 16 -17.77 10.91 -12.38
CA ARG A 16 -17.75 9.45 -12.42
C ARG A 16 -17.46 8.96 -13.84
N TYR A 17 -16.70 7.87 -13.92
CA TYR A 17 -16.51 7.15 -15.18
C TYR A 17 -17.75 6.31 -15.51
N ASP A 18 -18.24 6.45 -16.74
CA ASP A 18 -19.31 5.60 -17.27
C ASP A 18 -18.78 4.28 -17.84
N ASP A 19 -17.54 4.28 -18.34
CA ASP A 19 -16.84 3.09 -18.83
C ASP A 19 -15.87 2.53 -17.76
N HIS A 20 -16.08 1.27 -17.41
CA HIS A 20 -15.21 0.54 -16.48
C HIS A 20 -13.78 0.39 -17.03
N ALA A 21 -13.60 0.19 -18.34
CA ALA A 21 -12.27 0.03 -18.92
C ALA A 21 -11.47 1.35 -18.83
N GLU A 22 -12.14 2.48 -19.09
CA GLU A 22 -11.57 3.80 -18.87
C GLU A 22 -11.18 4.03 -17.40
N ALA A 23 -12.09 3.73 -16.46
CA ALA A 23 -11.82 3.87 -15.04
C ALA A 23 -10.59 3.05 -14.60
N ALA A 24 -10.52 1.79 -15.01
CA ALA A 24 -9.39 0.90 -14.69
C ALA A 24 -8.07 1.41 -15.26
N ARG A 25 -8.09 1.96 -16.49
CA ARG A 25 -6.91 2.58 -17.10
C ARG A 25 -6.45 3.81 -16.34
N THR A 26 -7.37 4.71 -15.95
CA THR A 26 -7.03 5.90 -15.16
C THR A 26 -6.43 5.52 -13.80
N VAL A 27 -7.00 4.51 -13.10
CA VAL A 27 -6.42 4.03 -11.83
C VAL A 27 -5.00 3.52 -12.04
N ARG A 28 -4.77 2.70 -13.08
CA ARG A 28 -3.44 2.20 -13.43
C ARG A 28 -2.46 3.34 -13.71
N GLU A 29 -2.85 4.30 -14.54
CA GLU A 29 -2.02 5.46 -14.88
C GLU A 29 -1.68 6.29 -13.65
N ALA A 30 -2.65 6.55 -12.77
CA ALA A 30 -2.44 7.31 -11.54
C ALA A 30 -1.49 6.61 -10.57
N VAL A 31 -1.68 5.31 -10.33
CA VAL A 31 -0.81 4.52 -9.44
C VAL A 31 0.60 4.43 -10.02
N SER A 32 0.75 4.04 -11.29
CA SER A 32 2.06 3.93 -11.92
C SER A 32 2.77 5.29 -11.96
N SER A 33 2.09 6.38 -12.34
CA SER A 33 2.69 7.72 -12.32
C SER A 33 3.15 8.12 -10.92
N THR A 34 2.36 7.86 -9.90
CA THR A 34 2.70 8.21 -8.51
C THR A 34 3.90 7.43 -8.02
N VAL A 35 3.86 6.10 -8.14
CA VAL A 35 4.95 5.20 -7.73
C VAL A 35 6.25 5.56 -8.45
N ASN A 36 6.18 5.78 -9.76
CA ASN A 36 7.35 6.16 -10.56
C ASN A 36 7.95 7.49 -10.13
N THR A 37 7.11 8.50 -9.90
CA THR A 37 7.57 9.83 -9.47
C THR A 37 8.32 9.77 -8.14
N TRP A 38 7.84 8.96 -7.19
CA TRP A 38 8.52 8.78 -5.90
C TRP A 38 9.85 8.04 -6.03
N VAL A 39 9.90 6.97 -6.84
CA VAL A 39 11.15 6.23 -7.06
C VAL A 39 12.18 7.05 -7.83
N ASP A 40 11.76 7.97 -8.71
CA ASP A 40 12.66 8.86 -9.44
C ASP A 40 13.40 9.86 -8.55
N LEU A 41 12.97 10.07 -7.30
CA LEU A 41 13.68 10.93 -6.35
C LEU A 41 14.91 10.25 -5.75
N ASP A 42 14.77 8.97 -5.37
CA ASP A 42 15.80 8.24 -4.61
C ASP A 42 16.50 7.15 -5.44
N HIS A 43 16.02 6.88 -6.65
CA HIS A 43 16.45 5.80 -7.56
C HIS A 43 16.51 4.41 -6.90
N SER A 44 15.88 4.25 -5.75
CA SER A 44 15.95 3.07 -4.91
C SER A 44 14.70 2.95 -4.02
N ALA A 45 14.17 1.75 -3.85
CA ALA A 45 12.99 1.54 -3.03
C ALA A 45 12.95 0.15 -2.37
N LEU A 46 12.56 0.12 -1.10
CA LEU A 46 12.06 -1.08 -0.43
C LEU A 46 10.55 -1.17 -0.66
N VAL A 47 10.06 -2.24 -1.27
CA VAL A 47 8.62 -2.47 -1.45
C VAL A 47 8.15 -3.56 -0.48
N GLU A 48 7.23 -3.19 0.39
CA GLU A 48 6.56 -4.09 1.31
C GLU A 48 5.42 -4.85 0.62
N LEU A 49 5.58 -6.17 0.51
CA LEU A 49 4.59 -7.11 -0.01
C LEU A 49 3.87 -7.82 1.15
N SER A 50 2.59 -7.49 1.30
CA SER A 50 1.68 -8.24 2.18
C SER A 50 1.16 -9.52 1.53
N GLY A 51 1.23 -9.64 0.21
CA GLY A 51 0.55 -10.72 -0.54
C GLY A 51 -0.87 -10.34 -1.01
N GLY A 52 -1.36 -9.16 -0.63
CA GLY A 52 -2.59 -8.58 -1.13
C GLY A 52 -2.44 -7.91 -2.50
N LEU A 53 -3.59 -7.51 -3.08
CA LEU A 53 -3.64 -6.85 -4.39
C LEU A 53 -2.91 -5.50 -4.40
N ASP A 54 -3.11 -4.67 -3.38
CA ASP A 54 -2.60 -3.29 -3.36
C ASP A 54 -1.07 -3.24 -3.40
N SER A 55 -0.41 -4.01 -2.55
CA SER A 55 1.06 -4.11 -2.52
C SER A 55 1.61 -4.73 -3.80
N SER A 56 0.88 -5.69 -4.39
CA SER A 56 1.23 -6.27 -5.70
C SER A 56 1.18 -5.24 -6.83
N ILE A 57 0.15 -4.38 -6.88
CA ILE A 57 0.04 -3.31 -7.90
C ILE A 57 1.20 -2.31 -7.76
N VAL A 58 1.57 -1.94 -6.54
CA VAL A 58 2.71 -1.04 -6.28
C VAL A 58 4.01 -1.67 -6.79
N ALA A 59 4.28 -2.93 -6.45
CA ALA A 59 5.50 -3.62 -6.89
C ALA A 59 5.57 -3.78 -8.41
N ILE A 60 4.49 -4.23 -9.05
CA ILE A 60 4.44 -4.42 -10.51
C ILE A 60 4.56 -3.10 -11.27
N SER A 61 4.12 -1.98 -10.68
CA SER A 61 4.30 -0.65 -11.30
C SER A 61 5.76 -0.25 -11.48
N LEU A 62 6.69 -0.90 -10.77
CA LEU A 62 8.13 -0.67 -10.90
C LEU A 62 8.82 -1.60 -11.91
N GLN A 63 8.09 -2.54 -12.53
CA GLN A 63 8.67 -3.49 -13.47
C GLN A 63 9.30 -2.78 -14.68
N GLY A 64 10.52 -3.18 -15.03
CA GLY A 64 11.24 -2.65 -16.20
C GLY A 64 11.87 -1.27 -16.02
N ARG A 65 11.92 -0.75 -14.79
CA ARG A 65 12.60 0.51 -14.46
C ARG A 65 14.08 0.32 -14.16
N ASP A 66 14.86 1.34 -14.45
CA ASP A 66 16.26 1.45 -14.05
C ASP A 66 16.37 2.04 -12.64
N SER A 67 15.91 1.28 -11.65
CA SER A 67 15.92 1.66 -10.24
C SER A 67 16.24 0.46 -9.37
N HIS A 68 16.95 0.67 -8.26
CA HIS A 68 17.31 -0.40 -7.33
C HIS A 68 16.11 -0.76 -6.44
N VAL A 69 15.43 -1.87 -6.74
CA VAL A 69 14.24 -2.32 -6.01
C VAL A 69 14.56 -3.54 -5.16
N ALA A 70 14.25 -3.46 -3.87
CA ALA A 70 14.28 -4.58 -2.95
C ALA A 70 12.84 -4.91 -2.51
N LEU A 71 12.51 -6.20 -2.41
CA LEU A 71 11.21 -6.68 -1.97
C LEU A 71 11.31 -7.25 -0.57
N CYS A 72 10.37 -6.91 0.31
CA CYS A 72 10.27 -7.53 1.63
C CYS A 72 8.85 -7.93 1.99
N SER A 73 8.70 -8.87 2.91
CA SER A 73 7.42 -9.24 3.50
C SER A 73 7.57 -9.39 5.01
N LEU A 74 6.61 -8.86 5.78
CA LEU A 74 6.60 -8.96 7.22
C LEU A 74 5.96 -10.29 7.64
N LYS A 75 6.62 -11.01 8.55
CA LYS A 75 6.14 -12.27 9.10
C LYS A 75 5.93 -12.11 10.61
N THR A 76 4.69 -12.26 11.04
CA THR A 76 4.36 -12.34 12.47
C THR A 76 4.27 -13.80 12.92
N PRO A 77 4.51 -14.12 14.21
CA PRO A 77 4.42 -15.49 14.73
C PRO A 77 2.96 -15.98 14.91
N ILE A 78 1.98 -15.38 14.24
CA ILE A 78 0.56 -15.71 14.38
C ILE A 78 0.16 -16.79 13.36
N ALA A 79 -0.23 -17.96 13.87
CA ALA A 79 -0.69 -19.07 13.04
C ALA A 79 -1.90 -18.67 12.16
N GLY A 80 -1.89 -19.06 10.88
CA GLY A 80 -2.99 -18.82 9.94
C GLY A 80 -2.94 -17.50 9.16
N THR A 81 -1.87 -16.70 9.32
CA THR A 81 -1.68 -15.41 8.64
C THR A 81 -0.51 -15.42 7.64
N ASP A 82 -0.12 -16.61 7.19
CA ASP A 82 1.04 -16.75 6.30
C ASP A 82 0.68 -16.43 4.84
N GLU A 83 0.71 -15.14 4.52
CA GLU A 83 0.43 -14.62 3.18
C GLU A 83 1.67 -14.63 2.25
N ARG A 84 2.81 -15.16 2.73
CA ARG A 84 4.10 -15.14 2.00
C ARG A 84 4.03 -15.85 0.65
N ILE A 85 3.16 -16.85 0.51
CA ILE A 85 2.98 -17.54 -0.77
C ILE A 85 2.53 -16.57 -1.88
N TYR A 86 1.69 -15.59 -1.55
CA TYR A 86 1.20 -14.60 -2.51
C TYR A 86 2.27 -13.53 -2.78
N ALA A 87 2.96 -13.08 -1.73
CA ALA A 87 4.11 -12.18 -1.89
C ALA A 87 5.21 -12.79 -2.77
N GLN A 88 5.48 -14.10 -2.60
CA GLN A 88 6.47 -14.83 -3.38
C GLN A 88 6.10 -14.88 -4.86
N GLN A 89 4.82 -15.05 -5.21
CA GLN A 89 4.38 -15.04 -6.62
C GLN A 89 4.71 -13.72 -7.32
N VAL A 90 4.55 -12.59 -6.63
CA VAL A 90 4.90 -11.26 -7.17
C VAL A 90 6.41 -11.13 -7.31
N ALA A 91 7.18 -11.57 -6.31
CA ALA A 91 8.63 -11.56 -6.35
C ALA A 91 9.19 -12.41 -7.51
N ASP A 92 8.63 -13.60 -7.73
CA ASP A 92 8.97 -14.49 -8.83
C ASP A 92 8.65 -13.85 -10.19
N GLN A 93 7.50 -13.17 -10.32
CA GLN A 93 7.12 -12.44 -11.52
C GLN A 93 8.08 -11.27 -11.82
N LEU A 94 8.57 -10.60 -10.78
CA LEU A 94 9.56 -9.52 -10.90
C LEU A 94 11.01 -10.03 -11.01
N GLN A 95 11.23 -11.33 -10.80
CA GLN A 95 12.56 -11.96 -10.76
C GLN A 95 13.48 -11.32 -9.70
N LEU A 96 12.91 -10.90 -8.57
CA LEU A 96 13.62 -10.29 -7.45
C LEU A 96 13.52 -11.19 -6.21
N PRO A 97 14.57 -11.25 -5.36
CA PRO A 97 14.49 -12.00 -4.12
C PRO A 97 13.50 -11.34 -3.14
N LEU A 98 12.73 -12.17 -2.44
CA LEU A 98 11.85 -11.73 -1.37
C LEU A 98 12.55 -11.88 -0.01
N ASP A 99 12.75 -10.77 0.68
CA ASP A 99 13.32 -10.73 2.02
C ASP A 99 12.22 -10.83 3.08
N VAL A 100 12.19 -11.94 3.81
CA VAL A 100 11.19 -12.17 4.86
C VAL A 100 11.72 -11.61 6.18
N LEU A 101 11.02 -10.61 6.70
CA LEU A 101 11.38 -9.91 7.93
C LEU A 101 10.52 -10.47 9.07
N ASP A 102 11.14 -11.09 10.06
CA ASP A 102 10.43 -11.54 11.26
C ASP A 102 10.07 -10.33 12.14
N LEU A 103 8.81 -10.25 12.55
CA LEU A 103 8.29 -9.28 13.50
C LEU A 103 7.86 -10.03 14.76
N GLY A 104 8.72 -10.06 15.76
CA GLY A 104 8.50 -10.70 17.05
C GLY A 104 7.53 -9.93 17.93
N VAL A 105 6.91 -10.61 18.89
CA VAL A 105 6.07 -9.95 19.91
C VAL A 105 6.95 -9.13 20.86
N GLU A 106 8.18 -9.58 21.07
CA GLU A 106 9.24 -8.93 21.83
C GLU A 106 9.71 -7.60 21.22
N ASP A 107 9.52 -7.40 19.91
CA ASP A 107 9.87 -6.16 19.22
C ASP A 107 8.85 -5.05 19.48
N VAL A 108 7.71 -5.39 20.09
CA VAL A 108 6.59 -4.49 20.29
C VAL A 108 6.76 -3.68 21.58
N THR A 109 6.96 -2.37 21.43
CA THR A 109 6.94 -1.43 22.56
C THR A 109 5.51 -0.97 22.85
N VAL A 110 5.07 -1.13 24.10
CA VAL A 110 3.78 -0.60 24.56
C VAL A 110 3.90 0.91 24.75
N ASP A 111 3.00 1.66 24.12
CA ASP A 111 2.96 3.14 24.09
C ASP A 111 4.24 3.80 23.52
N PRO A 112 4.57 3.52 22.24
CA PRO A 112 5.77 4.07 21.63
C PRO A 112 5.64 5.58 21.48
N LEU A 113 6.65 6.31 21.93
CA LEU A 113 6.75 7.75 21.67
C LEU A 113 7.16 7.97 20.22
N PRO A 114 6.45 8.83 19.46
CA PRO A 114 6.89 9.20 18.13
C PRO A 114 8.26 9.90 18.20
N PRO A 115 9.15 9.69 17.23
CA PRO A 115 10.42 10.39 17.19
C PRO A 115 10.20 11.91 17.07
N PRO A 116 11.16 12.75 17.51
CA PRO A 116 11.00 14.22 17.46
C PRO A 116 10.76 14.78 16.05
N SER A 117 11.15 14.05 15.01
CA SER A 117 10.93 14.38 13.60
C SER A 117 9.56 13.94 13.05
N SER A 118 8.79 13.18 13.83
CA SER A 118 7.47 12.71 13.40
C SER A 118 6.48 13.86 13.32
N VAL A 119 5.76 13.93 12.21
CA VAL A 119 4.60 14.82 12.03
C VAL A 119 3.29 14.17 12.50
N ALA A 120 3.31 12.86 12.80
CA ALA A 120 2.15 12.15 13.31
C ALA A 120 2.01 12.39 14.83
N PRO A 121 0.80 12.74 15.32
CA PRO A 121 0.57 13.05 16.72
C PRO A 121 0.61 11.81 17.62
N ARG A 122 0.50 10.60 17.05
CA ARG A 122 0.59 9.30 17.74
C ARG A 122 1.15 8.25 16.79
N MET A 123 1.74 7.20 17.38
CA MET A 123 2.18 6.00 16.68
C MET A 123 1.46 4.78 17.27
N GLY A 124 0.98 3.89 16.40
CA GLY A 124 0.46 2.61 16.84
C GLY A 124 1.56 1.71 17.40
N VAL A 125 1.21 0.86 18.36
CA VAL A 125 2.12 -0.11 19.00
C VAL A 125 2.83 -1.00 17.97
N LEU A 126 2.10 -1.54 16.99
CA LEU A 126 2.70 -2.33 15.89
C LEU A 126 3.45 -1.47 14.87
N GLN A 127 3.01 -0.24 14.64
CA GLN A 127 3.58 0.65 13.63
C GLN A 127 5.04 0.99 13.96
N HIS A 128 5.37 1.15 15.24
CA HIS A 128 6.75 1.40 15.68
C HIS A 128 7.67 0.22 15.38
N ALA A 129 7.29 -0.99 15.80
CA ALA A 129 8.08 -2.20 15.55
C ALA A 129 8.29 -2.47 14.05
N VAL A 130 7.23 -2.29 13.25
CA VAL A 130 7.30 -2.37 11.79
C VAL A 130 8.27 -1.32 11.22
N SER A 131 8.23 -0.08 11.71
CA SER A 131 9.12 0.99 11.25
C SER A 131 10.59 0.66 11.50
N ASP A 132 10.92 0.07 12.65
CA ASP A 132 12.30 -0.29 13.00
C ASP A 132 12.82 -1.43 12.12
N VAL A 133 11.99 -2.46 11.92
CA VAL A 133 12.32 -3.60 11.05
C VAL A 133 12.52 -3.15 9.60
N LEU A 134 11.63 -2.29 9.08
CA LEU A 134 11.76 -1.72 7.73
C LEU A 134 12.97 -0.79 7.60
N ALA A 135 13.29 0.01 8.62
CA ALA A 135 14.46 0.86 8.62
C ALA A 135 15.77 0.04 8.60
N ALA A 136 15.80 -1.08 9.32
CA ALA A 136 16.93 -2.02 9.28
C ALA A 136 17.06 -2.70 7.90
N ALA A 137 15.93 -3.11 7.30
CA ALA A 137 15.91 -3.66 5.95
C ALA A 137 16.37 -2.64 4.90
N GLY A 138 15.92 -1.38 5.00
CA GLY A 138 16.36 -0.29 4.11
C GLY A 138 17.87 -0.09 4.12
N LYS A 139 18.49 -0.09 5.30
CA LYS A 139 19.96 -0.02 5.45
C LYS A 139 20.66 -1.23 4.83
N ARG A 140 20.14 -2.44 5.04
CA ARG A 140 20.72 -3.69 4.53
C ARG A 140 20.67 -3.77 3.00
N HIS A 141 19.57 -3.33 2.40
CA HIS A 141 19.38 -3.31 0.95
C HIS A 141 19.89 -2.03 0.28
N GLN A 142 20.39 -1.06 1.06
CA GLN A 142 20.91 0.23 0.57
C GLN A 142 19.86 1.02 -0.25
N VAL A 143 18.63 1.06 0.27
CA VAL A 143 17.50 1.77 -0.34
C VAL A 143 17.06 2.92 0.58
N ASN A 144 16.64 4.04 -0.03
CA ASN A 144 16.32 5.27 0.70
C ASN A 144 14.82 5.56 0.80
N SER A 145 14.00 4.89 -0.01
CA SER A 145 12.54 5.02 -0.02
C SER A 145 11.86 3.73 0.40
N HIS A 146 10.69 3.86 1.03
CA HIS A 146 9.82 2.73 1.38
C HIS A 146 8.45 2.92 0.74
N LEU A 147 7.96 1.88 0.07
CA LEU A 147 6.68 1.86 -0.62
C LEU A 147 5.84 0.69 -0.11
N SER A 148 4.56 0.94 0.17
CA SER A 148 3.60 -0.09 0.53
C SER A 148 2.26 0.13 -0.16
N GLY A 149 1.42 -0.90 -0.18
CA GLY A 149 0.03 -0.81 -0.63
C GLY A 149 -0.93 -0.23 0.41
N ALA A 150 -0.44 0.35 1.50
CA ALA A 150 -1.28 0.78 2.61
C ALA A 150 -2.29 1.86 2.18
N GLY A 151 -3.54 1.70 2.61
CA GLY A 151 -4.62 2.65 2.34
C GLY A 151 -5.42 2.40 1.07
N GLY A 152 -5.06 1.42 0.23
CA GLY A 152 -5.85 1.05 -0.95
C GLY A 152 -7.28 0.65 -0.58
N ASP A 153 -7.44 -0.21 0.43
CA ASP A 153 -8.76 -0.55 1.02
C ASP A 153 -9.57 0.65 1.51
N THR A 154 -8.91 1.71 1.98
CA THR A 154 -9.58 2.94 2.45
C THR A 154 -10.15 3.72 1.27
N VAL A 155 -9.43 3.76 0.15
CA VAL A 155 -9.86 4.46 -1.07
C VAL A 155 -10.93 3.67 -1.83
N PHE A 156 -10.74 2.36 -1.98
CA PHE A 156 -11.65 1.49 -2.74
C PHE A 156 -12.74 0.83 -1.90
N CYS A 157 -12.91 1.28 -0.65
CA CYS A 157 -14.01 0.90 0.23
C CYS A 157 -14.16 -0.62 0.37
N TYR A 158 -13.15 -1.29 0.91
CA TYR A 158 -13.31 -2.64 1.43
C TYR A 158 -14.24 -2.62 2.66
N LEU A 159 -15.54 -2.58 2.40
CA LEU A 159 -16.58 -2.58 3.43
C LEU A 159 -17.07 -4.00 3.66
N SER A 160 -16.98 -4.47 4.90
CA SER A 160 -17.52 -5.76 5.34
C SER A 160 -19.03 -5.73 5.59
N ASN A 161 -19.75 -4.76 5.03
CA ASN A 161 -21.17 -4.54 5.27
C ASN A 161 -21.96 -4.36 3.95
N ALA A 162 -23.29 -4.28 4.05
CA ALA A 162 -24.18 -4.17 2.90
C ALA A 162 -24.25 -2.77 2.25
N SER A 163 -23.47 -1.79 2.73
CA SER A 163 -23.53 -0.41 2.22
C SER A 163 -23.28 -0.30 0.71
N PRO A 164 -22.32 -1.01 0.09
CA PRO A 164 -22.13 -0.97 -1.36
C PRO A 164 -23.36 -1.45 -2.13
N ALA A 165 -24.03 -2.51 -1.65
CA ALA A 165 -25.24 -3.03 -2.29
C ALA A 165 -26.41 -2.05 -2.18
N VAL A 166 -26.57 -1.40 -1.02
CA VAL A 166 -27.59 -0.36 -0.83
C VAL A 166 -27.32 0.86 -1.70
N ASP A 167 -26.06 1.27 -1.85
CA ASP A 167 -25.68 2.39 -2.71
C ASP A 167 -25.95 2.09 -4.20
N ALA A 168 -25.61 0.88 -4.64
CA ALA A 168 -25.93 0.39 -5.99
C ALA A 168 -27.45 0.39 -6.23
N LEU A 169 -28.24 -0.14 -5.29
CA LEU A 169 -29.70 -0.14 -5.37
C LEU A 169 -30.28 1.29 -5.41
N ARG A 170 -29.75 2.21 -4.60
CA ARG A 170 -30.20 3.62 -4.59
C ARG A 170 -29.84 4.35 -5.87
N THR A 171 -28.71 4.01 -6.48
CA THR A 171 -28.20 4.67 -7.69
C THR A 171 -28.81 4.12 -8.97
N ARG A 172 -28.98 2.80 -9.06
CA ARG A 172 -29.40 2.09 -10.29
C ARG A 172 -30.79 1.45 -10.21
N GLY A 173 -31.45 1.50 -9.04
CA GLY A 173 -32.73 0.84 -8.81
C GLY A 173 -32.59 -0.69 -8.74
N LEU A 174 -33.72 -1.41 -8.82
CA LEU A 174 -33.76 -2.88 -8.70
C LEU A 174 -33.05 -3.63 -9.85
N ALA A 175 -32.58 -2.91 -10.88
CA ALA A 175 -31.84 -3.46 -12.01
C ALA A 175 -30.31 -3.34 -11.84
N ALA A 176 -29.85 -2.97 -10.64
CA ALA A 176 -28.43 -2.80 -10.29
C ALA A 176 -27.60 -4.07 -10.52
#